data_AF-A0A6G8FWP6-F1
#
_entry.id   AF-A0A6G8FWP6-F1
#
_cell.length_a   1.000
_cell.length_b   1.000
_cell.length_c   1.000
_cell.angle_alpha   90.00
_cell.angle_beta   90.00
_cell.angle_gamma   90.00
#
_symmetry.space_group_name_H-M   'P 1'
#
loop_
_entity.id
_entity.type
_entity.pdbx_description
1 polymer ?
#
loop_
_entity_poly.entity_id
_entity_poly.type
_entity_poly.pdbx_seq_one_letter_code
_entity_poly.pdbx_strand_id
1 'polypeptide(L)'
;MDPVVVPAACTTASSSMDVVAHQDDDLLFIYSPTASDVAAGRCVTTVYLTAGDDGLGRSYWEGREAGAMAAYAGMAGVGNTWTTTRMRTASGQVVLSQALDGTHVRLVFLRLPAGSPRGRAVHHHECLSRLRAGTGPVVHAVDGTASYSSASLRATLTGLMTTFHPGVVRTLDYTDPTGDGDHTDHHNVAYYTYEAQRAYTVPHRVEGFRGYPMGRLPANQPEAVDARKLATFLAYAAHDSHVCQSAAACRDDRRYGSWLRRTYPVSGPPAPAVESGT
;
A
#
# COMPACT_ATOMS: atom_id res chain seq x y z
N MET A 1 -14.65 -12.70 -16.07
CA MET A 1 -13.97 -11.93 -15.01
C MET A 1 -15.06 -11.59 -14.04
N ASP A 2 -14.99 -12.15 -12.83
CA ASP A 2 -16.09 -12.04 -11.88
C ASP A 2 -16.05 -10.65 -11.25
N PRO A 3 -17.22 -10.00 -11.07
CA PRO A 3 -17.28 -8.72 -10.39
C PRO A 3 -16.78 -8.90 -8.95
N VAL A 4 -15.95 -7.97 -8.47
CA VAL A 4 -15.57 -7.96 -7.05
C VAL A 4 -16.81 -7.60 -6.25
N VAL A 5 -17.26 -8.54 -5.41
CA VAL A 5 -18.36 -8.32 -4.49
C VAL A 5 -17.85 -7.52 -3.30
N VAL A 6 -18.36 -6.31 -3.14
CA VAL A 6 -18.14 -5.48 -1.96
C VAL A 6 -19.24 -5.81 -0.94
N PRO A 7 -18.89 -6.21 0.30
CA PRO A 7 -19.88 -6.51 1.33
C PRO A 7 -20.80 -5.31 1.61
N ALA A 8 -22.09 -5.54 1.85
CA ALA A 8 -23.05 -4.47 2.16
C ALA A 8 -22.71 -3.66 3.43
N ALA A 9 -21.93 -4.25 4.35
CA ALA A 9 -21.41 -3.58 5.55
C ALA A 9 -20.32 -2.53 5.24
N CYS A 10 -19.75 -2.54 4.02
CA CYS A 10 -18.76 -1.59 3.56
C CYS A 10 -19.42 -0.31 3.06
N THR A 11 -19.66 0.60 4.00
CA THR A 11 -20.10 1.96 3.73
C THR A 11 -18.91 2.90 3.75
N THR A 12 -19.05 4.11 3.21
CA THR A 12 -17.99 5.13 3.31
C THR A 12 -17.54 5.37 4.74
N ALA A 13 -18.46 5.39 5.72
CA ALA A 13 -18.12 5.60 7.12
C ALA A 13 -17.34 4.43 7.76
N SER A 14 -17.40 3.23 7.16
CA SER A 14 -16.78 1.98 7.65
C SER A 14 -15.69 1.44 6.73
N SER A 15 -15.28 2.18 5.69
CA SER A 15 -14.26 1.75 4.72
C SER A 15 -13.02 2.63 4.77
N SER A 16 -11.85 2.00 4.70
CA SER A 16 -10.56 2.67 4.49
C SER A 16 -9.77 2.01 3.37
N MET A 17 -8.91 2.81 2.73
CA MET A 17 -8.01 2.35 1.69
C MET A 17 -6.60 2.86 1.96
N ASP A 18 -5.64 1.95 2.11
CA ASP A 18 -4.23 2.28 2.21
C ASP A 18 -3.58 2.01 0.84
N VAL A 19 -2.87 2.99 0.28
CA VAL A 19 -2.19 2.86 -1.01
C VAL A 19 -0.70 3.08 -0.80
N VAL A 20 0.10 2.05 -1.05
CA VAL A 20 1.53 2.02 -0.72
C VAL A 20 2.37 1.42 -1.85
N ALA A 21 3.69 1.60 -1.79
CA ALA A 21 4.58 1.15 -2.85
C ALA A 21 4.87 -0.34 -2.73
N HIS A 22 5.23 -0.79 -1.53
CA HIS A 22 5.78 -2.11 -1.26
C HIS A 22 4.97 -2.85 -0.17
N GLN A 23 5.09 -4.18 -0.16
CA GLN A 23 4.26 -5.11 0.63
C GLN A 23 4.44 -5.01 2.15
N ASP A 24 5.43 -4.25 2.61
CA ASP A 24 5.77 -3.99 4.00
C ASP A 24 5.45 -2.56 4.45
N ASP A 25 5.18 -1.64 3.53
CA ASP A 25 5.05 -0.21 3.82
C ASP A 25 3.91 0.10 4.80
N ASP A 26 2.74 -0.52 4.60
CA ASP A 26 1.60 -0.31 5.50
C ASP A 26 1.89 -0.90 6.89
N LEU A 27 2.58 -2.05 6.95
CA LEU A 27 3.00 -2.69 8.20
C LEU A 27 4.08 -1.89 8.95
N LEU A 28 4.91 -1.14 8.23
CA LEU A 28 6.02 -0.36 8.79
C LEU A 28 5.68 1.10 9.06
N PHE A 29 4.83 1.73 8.26
CA PHE A 29 4.66 3.19 8.27
C PHE A 29 3.23 3.62 8.59
N ILE A 30 2.21 2.83 8.20
CA ILE A 30 0.78 3.14 8.39
C ILE A 30 0.11 2.26 9.47
N TYR A 31 0.85 1.31 10.07
CA TYR A 31 0.31 0.22 10.91
C TYR A 31 -0.82 0.58 11.88
N SER A 32 -0.66 1.60 12.71
CA SER A 32 -1.57 1.87 13.83
C SER A 32 -3.02 2.13 13.39
N PRO A 33 -3.31 3.08 12.47
CA PRO A 33 -4.66 3.25 11.95
C PRO A 33 -5.18 2.01 11.19
N THR A 34 -4.35 1.32 10.40
CA THR A 34 -4.75 0.09 9.68
C THR A 34 -5.16 -1.02 10.64
N ALA A 35 -4.34 -1.31 11.65
CA ALA A 35 -4.63 -2.32 12.66
C ALA A 35 -5.87 -1.97 13.49
N SER A 36 -6.11 -0.69 13.76
CA SER A 36 -7.33 -0.24 14.42
C SER A 36 -8.57 -0.48 13.55
N ASP A 37 -8.49 -0.27 12.24
CA ASP A 37 -9.60 -0.53 11.33
C ASP A 37 -9.91 -2.03 11.23
N VAL A 38 -8.88 -2.87 11.09
CA VAL A 38 -9.01 -4.33 11.07
C VAL A 38 -9.65 -4.84 12.37
N ALA A 39 -9.15 -4.40 13.54
CA ALA A 39 -9.69 -4.81 14.83
C ALA A 39 -11.15 -4.36 15.04
N ALA A 40 -11.56 -3.26 14.42
CA ALA A 40 -12.94 -2.76 14.46
C ALA A 40 -13.87 -3.46 13.44
N GLY A 41 -13.37 -4.43 12.66
CA GLY A 41 -14.16 -5.10 11.62
C GLY A 41 -14.56 -4.17 10.46
N ARG A 42 -13.80 -3.09 10.24
CA ARG A 42 -14.01 -2.17 9.11
C ARG A 42 -13.60 -2.83 7.80
N CYS A 43 -14.08 -2.28 6.69
CA CYS A 43 -13.67 -2.70 5.37
C CYS A 43 -12.33 -2.05 5.01
N VAL A 44 -11.27 -2.84 5.01
CA VAL A 44 -9.90 -2.37 4.78
C VAL A 44 -9.43 -2.87 3.44
N THR A 45 -9.06 -1.96 2.54
CA THR A 45 -8.44 -2.31 1.26
C THR A 45 -7.01 -1.77 1.20
N THR A 46 -6.03 -2.64 1.02
CA THR A 46 -4.63 -2.22 0.86
C THR A 46 -4.18 -2.46 -0.58
N VAL A 47 -3.72 -1.41 -1.23
CA VAL A 47 -3.31 -1.42 -2.64
C VAL A 47 -1.79 -1.25 -2.73
N TYR A 48 -1.12 -2.27 -3.24
CA TYR A 48 0.32 -2.26 -3.50
C TYR A 48 0.56 -1.93 -4.98
N LEU A 49 1.20 -0.79 -5.24
CA LEU A 49 1.47 -0.37 -6.62
C LEU A 49 2.55 -1.22 -7.28
N THR A 50 3.60 -1.57 -6.55
CA THR A 50 4.72 -2.33 -7.09
C THR A 50 4.72 -3.77 -6.61
N ALA A 51 5.48 -4.63 -7.29
CA ALA A 51 5.76 -6.00 -6.86
C ALA A 51 6.80 -6.05 -5.71
N GLY A 52 7.43 -4.92 -5.37
CA GLY A 52 8.48 -4.90 -4.35
C GLY A 52 9.66 -5.80 -4.70
N ASP A 53 9.88 -6.08 -5.98
CA ASP A 53 10.66 -7.20 -6.46
C ASP A 53 12.18 -7.01 -6.33
N ASP A 54 12.66 -5.78 -6.13
CA ASP A 54 14.09 -5.43 -6.03
C ASP A 54 14.93 -5.89 -7.26
N GLY A 55 14.29 -6.16 -8.40
CA GLY A 55 14.91 -6.75 -9.58
C GLY A 55 15.08 -8.27 -9.51
N LEU A 56 14.51 -8.94 -8.50
CA LEU A 56 14.49 -10.38 -8.33
C LEU A 56 13.29 -11.04 -9.03
N GLY A 57 13.37 -12.36 -9.17
CA GLY A 57 12.38 -13.15 -9.90
C GLY A 57 11.05 -13.36 -9.17
N ARG A 58 10.13 -14.05 -9.86
CA ARG A 58 8.77 -14.33 -9.41
C ARG A 58 8.65 -14.88 -7.99
N SER A 59 9.49 -15.84 -7.63
CA SER A 59 9.45 -16.45 -6.30
C SER A 59 9.66 -15.44 -5.17
N TYR A 60 10.45 -14.39 -5.40
CA TYR A 60 10.71 -13.36 -4.40
C TYR A 60 9.49 -12.46 -4.24
N TRP A 61 9.00 -11.85 -5.32
CA TRP A 61 7.88 -10.91 -5.20
C TRP A 61 6.56 -11.60 -4.83
N GLU A 62 6.30 -12.84 -5.27
CA GLU A 62 5.15 -13.64 -4.78
C GLU A 62 5.31 -13.98 -3.29
N GLY A 63 6.54 -14.16 -2.81
CA GLY A 63 6.85 -14.30 -1.38
C GLY A 63 6.43 -13.06 -0.59
N ARG A 64 6.74 -11.86 -1.10
CA ARG A 64 6.31 -10.61 -0.46
C ARG A 64 4.79 -10.46 -0.42
N GLU A 65 4.08 -10.83 -1.49
CA GLU A 65 2.61 -10.87 -1.49
C GLU A 65 2.05 -11.84 -0.43
N ALA A 66 2.63 -13.04 -0.34
CA ALA A 66 2.28 -14.03 0.68
C ALA A 66 2.58 -13.55 2.11
N GLY A 67 3.67 -12.79 2.30
CA GLY A 67 4.03 -12.15 3.56
C GLY A 67 2.99 -11.12 4.00
N ALA A 68 2.53 -10.26 3.08
CA ALA A 68 1.45 -9.32 3.36
C ALA A 68 0.16 -10.06 3.75
N MET A 69 -0.20 -11.11 3.01
CA MET A 69 -1.35 -11.96 3.33
C MET A 69 -1.23 -12.62 4.73
N ALA A 70 -0.06 -13.14 5.08
CA ALA A 70 0.19 -13.72 6.40
C ALA A 70 0.08 -12.68 7.52
N ALA A 71 0.62 -11.47 7.31
CA ALA A 71 0.55 -10.36 8.25
C ALA A 71 -0.89 -9.92 8.51
N TYR A 72 -1.71 -9.74 7.47
CA TYR A 72 -3.12 -9.35 7.64
C TYR A 72 -3.96 -10.44 8.31
N ALA A 73 -3.74 -11.73 7.98
CA ALA A 73 -4.40 -12.82 8.67
C ALA A 73 -4.07 -12.83 10.18
N GLY A 74 -2.79 -12.64 10.53
CA GLY A 74 -2.35 -12.49 11.91
C GLY A 74 -2.91 -11.25 12.60
N MET A 75 -2.95 -10.11 11.91
CA MET A 75 -3.52 -8.85 12.41
C MET A 75 -5.02 -8.98 12.72
N ALA A 76 -5.76 -9.72 11.88
CA ALA A 76 -7.19 -9.99 12.06
C ALA A 76 -7.49 -11.15 13.03
N GLY A 77 -6.48 -11.93 13.42
CA GLY A 77 -6.64 -13.08 14.30
C GLY A 77 -7.43 -14.25 13.68
N VAL A 78 -7.40 -14.40 12.36
CA VAL A 78 -8.11 -15.46 11.61
C VAL A 78 -7.13 -16.37 10.86
N GLY A 79 -7.65 -17.45 10.27
CA GLY A 79 -6.85 -18.32 9.41
C GLY A 79 -6.32 -17.60 8.17
N ASN A 80 -5.11 -17.94 7.73
CA ASN A 80 -4.50 -17.40 6.51
C ASN A 80 -5.10 -18.08 5.27
N THR A 81 -6.38 -17.79 4.98
CA THR A 81 -7.13 -18.34 3.86
C THR A 81 -7.75 -17.19 3.08
N TRP A 82 -7.51 -17.18 1.77
CA TRP A 82 -7.83 -16.04 0.93
C TRP A 82 -8.54 -16.48 -0.35
N THR A 83 -9.55 -15.71 -0.72
CA THR A 83 -10.23 -15.83 -2.01
C THR A 83 -9.56 -14.92 -3.02
N THR A 84 -8.96 -15.52 -4.06
CA THR A 84 -8.32 -14.78 -5.15
C THR A 84 -9.34 -14.38 -6.23
N THR A 85 -9.25 -13.14 -6.69
CA THR A 85 -10.05 -12.63 -7.82
C THR A 85 -9.17 -11.79 -8.75
N ARG A 86 -9.33 -11.96 -10.06
CA ARG A 86 -8.80 -11.00 -11.05
C ARG A 86 -9.88 -9.95 -11.31
N MET A 87 -9.64 -8.74 -10.82
CA MET A 87 -10.58 -7.63 -10.93
C MET A 87 -10.22 -6.78 -12.14
N ARG A 88 -11.19 -6.53 -13.02
CA ARG A 88 -11.06 -5.49 -14.05
C ARG A 88 -11.46 -4.15 -13.44
N THR A 89 -10.56 -3.18 -13.44
CA THR A 89 -10.80 -1.83 -12.95
C THR A 89 -11.66 -1.06 -13.95
N ALA A 90 -12.30 0.03 -13.51
CA ALA A 90 -13.10 0.89 -14.40
C ALA A 90 -12.28 1.47 -15.57
N SER A 91 -10.96 1.61 -15.40
CA SER A 91 -10.01 2.04 -16.43
C SER A 91 -9.55 0.93 -17.38
N GLY A 92 -10.04 -0.31 -17.18
CA GLY A 92 -9.83 -1.45 -18.07
C GLY A 92 -8.66 -2.37 -17.69
N GLN A 93 -7.79 -1.98 -16.76
CA GLN A 93 -6.68 -2.80 -16.29
C GLN A 93 -7.18 -3.96 -15.43
N VAL A 94 -6.43 -5.07 -15.45
CA VAL A 94 -6.70 -6.22 -14.59
C VAL A 94 -5.71 -6.19 -13.44
N VAL A 95 -6.21 -6.24 -12.22
CA VAL A 95 -5.40 -6.32 -11.00
C VAL A 95 -5.71 -7.60 -10.24
N LEU A 96 -4.72 -8.12 -9.52
CA LEU A 96 -4.95 -9.23 -8.60
C LEU A 96 -5.55 -8.70 -7.31
N SER A 97 -6.61 -9.35 -6.81
CA SER A 97 -7.18 -9.06 -5.51
C SER A 97 -7.30 -10.33 -4.67
N GLN A 98 -6.95 -10.20 -3.40
CA GLN A 98 -7.06 -11.25 -2.38
C GLN A 98 -8.02 -10.76 -1.30
N ALA A 99 -9.10 -11.50 -1.02
CA ALA A 99 -10.02 -11.22 0.09
C ALA A 99 -9.79 -12.23 1.22
N LEU A 100 -9.60 -11.74 2.45
CA LEU A 100 -9.35 -12.60 3.61
C LEU A 100 -10.66 -13.18 4.13
N ASP A 101 -10.77 -14.51 4.11
CA ASP A 101 -11.99 -15.21 4.46
C ASP A 101 -12.39 -14.92 5.92
N GLY A 102 -13.70 -14.70 6.14
CA GLY A 102 -14.24 -14.37 7.46
C GLY A 102 -14.03 -12.92 7.91
N THR A 103 -13.49 -12.05 7.06
CA THR A 103 -13.25 -10.63 7.37
C THR A 103 -13.74 -9.70 6.25
N HIS A 104 -13.46 -8.40 6.39
CA HIS A 104 -13.66 -7.40 5.33
C HIS A 104 -12.33 -6.81 4.82
N VAL A 105 -11.24 -7.56 4.98
CA VAL A 105 -9.90 -7.19 4.51
C VAL A 105 -9.70 -7.64 3.07
N ARG A 106 -9.12 -6.75 2.26
CA ARG A 106 -8.74 -7.01 0.87
C ARG A 106 -7.36 -6.45 0.57
N LEU A 107 -6.53 -7.23 -0.10
CA LEU A 107 -5.26 -6.79 -0.68
C LEU A 107 -5.39 -6.73 -2.20
N VAL A 108 -4.80 -5.72 -2.83
CA VAL A 108 -4.79 -5.52 -4.28
C VAL A 108 -3.36 -5.30 -4.75
N PHE A 109 -2.93 -6.07 -5.75
CA PHE A 109 -1.56 -6.04 -6.26
C PHE A 109 -1.56 -5.63 -7.74
N LEU A 110 -0.94 -4.48 -8.03
CA LEU A 110 -0.73 -4.00 -9.41
C LEU A 110 0.56 -4.54 -10.02
N ARG A 111 1.50 -4.99 -9.18
CA ARG A 111 2.75 -5.66 -9.58
C ARG A 111 3.63 -4.84 -10.53
N LEU A 112 3.62 -3.51 -10.42
CA LEU A 112 4.56 -2.67 -11.18
C LEU A 112 6.01 -2.90 -10.73
N PRO A 113 7.02 -2.63 -11.55
CA PRO A 113 8.41 -2.81 -11.17
C PRO A 113 8.78 -1.88 -10.01
N ALA A 114 9.32 -2.45 -8.93
CA ALA A 114 9.92 -1.68 -7.85
C ALA A 114 11.32 -1.22 -8.26
N GLY A 115 11.70 0.01 -7.94
CA GLY A 115 12.97 0.50 -8.50
C GLY A 115 13.54 1.77 -7.93
N SER A 116 14.72 2.07 -8.47
CA SER A 116 15.40 3.34 -8.29
C SER A 116 14.79 4.42 -9.21
N PRO A 117 15.14 5.69 -9.04
CA PRO A 117 14.72 6.77 -9.94
C PRO A 117 15.05 6.54 -11.42
N ARG A 118 16.01 5.67 -11.74
CA ARG A 118 16.43 5.33 -13.11
C ARG A 118 15.85 4.01 -13.62
N GLY A 119 15.05 3.31 -12.81
CA GLY A 119 14.60 1.95 -13.08
C GLY A 119 15.75 0.94 -13.08
N ARG A 120 15.42 -0.33 -13.31
CA ARG A 120 16.41 -1.43 -13.40
C ARG A 120 16.46 -1.97 -14.82
N ALA A 121 17.63 -2.43 -15.26
CA ALA A 121 17.81 -2.96 -16.61
C ALA A 121 16.92 -4.19 -16.89
N VAL A 122 16.71 -5.04 -15.88
CA VAL A 122 15.82 -6.21 -15.96
C VAL A 122 14.36 -5.84 -16.29
N HIS A 123 13.96 -4.60 -15.99
CA HIS A 123 12.63 -4.05 -16.28
C HIS A 123 12.68 -3.00 -17.39
N HIS A 124 13.66 -3.06 -18.28
CA HIS A 124 13.84 -2.08 -19.37
C HIS A 124 13.90 -0.63 -18.89
N HIS A 125 14.36 -0.43 -17.65
CA HIS A 125 14.36 0.87 -16.96
C HIS A 125 12.97 1.52 -16.79
N GLU A 126 11.90 0.74 -16.85
CA GLU A 126 10.56 1.18 -16.45
C GLU A 126 10.51 1.36 -14.92
N CYS A 127 9.95 2.47 -14.46
CA CYS A 127 9.72 2.74 -13.03
C CYS A 127 8.73 3.91 -12.85
N LEU A 128 8.18 4.03 -11.64
CA LEU A 128 7.21 5.09 -11.31
C LEU A 128 7.79 6.51 -11.49
N SER A 129 9.07 6.72 -11.15
CA SER A 129 9.74 8.02 -11.31
C SER A 129 9.76 8.49 -12.77
N ARG A 130 10.05 7.60 -13.72
CA ARG A 130 10.04 7.94 -15.16
C ARG A 130 8.63 8.11 -15.70
N LEU A 131 7.70 7.27 -15.25
CA LEU A 131 6.28 7.39 -15.60
C LEU A 131 5.72 8.76 -15.20
N ARG A 132 6.04 9.20 -13.98
CA ARG A 132 5.57 10.48 -13.45
C ARG A 132 6.27 11.67 -14.10
N ALA A 133 7.56 11.57 -14.38
CA ALA A 133 8.32 12.59 -15.10
C ALA A 133 7.98 12.68 -16.61
N GLY A 134 7.17 11.75 -17.15
CA GLY A 134 6.84 11.69 -18.57
C GLY A 134 8.00 11.26 -19.47
N THR A 135 9.11 10.79 -18.88
CA THR A 135 10.28 10.28 -19.62
C THR A 135 10.18 8.79 -19.93
N GLY A 136 9.24 8.08 -19.30
CA GLY A 136 8.79 6.75 -19.67
C GLY A 136 7.27 6.77 -19.89
N PRO A 137 6.74 6.49 -21.09
CA PRO A 137 5.32 6.69 -21.38
C PRO A 137 4.41 5.62 -20.73
N VAL A 138 4.96 4.42 -20.49
CA VAL A 138 4.24 3.25 -19.99
C VAL A 138 5.15 2.47 -19.03
N VAL A 139 4.53 1.82 -18.05
CA VAL A 139 5.13 0.79 -17.21
C VAL A 139 4.29 -0.49 -17.27
N HIS A 140 4.95 -1.64 -17.31
CA HIS A 140 4.31 -2.96 -17.39
C HIS A 140 4.44 -3.68 -16.04
N ALA A 141 3.36 -4.37 -15.64
CA ALA A 141 3.43 -5.27 -14.50
C ALA A 141 4.50 -6.35 -14.75
N VAL A 142 5.25 -6.74 -13.72
CA VAL A 142 6.40 -7.66 -13.83
C VAL A 142 6.00 -9.08 -14.26
N ASP A 143 4.70 -9.39 -14.23
CA ASP A 143 4.12 -10.64 -14.70
C ASP A 143 3.44 -10.53 -16.08
N GLY A 144 3.51 -9.36 -16.72
CA GLY A 144 2.94 -9.07 -18.04
C GLY A 144 1.42 -8.94 -18.07
N THR A 145 0.74 -8.89 -16.92
CA THR A 145 -0.73 -8.92 -16.87
C THR A 145 -1.40 -7.57 -17.18
N ALA A 146 -0.67 -6.47 -17.02
CA ALA A 146 -1.19 -5.12 -17.22
C ALA A 146 -0.08 -4.16 -17.65
N SER A 147 -0.47 -3.05 -18.27
CA SER A 147 0.38 -1.91 -18.56
C SER A 147 -0.33 -0.61 -18.23
N TYR A 148 0.45 0.40 -17.84
CA TYR A 148 -0.06 1.65 -17.32
C TYR A 148 0.72 2.82 -17.89
N SER A 149 0.00 3.73 -18.57
CA SER A 149 0.42 5.13 -18.65
C SER A 149 0.12 5.85 -17.34
N SER A 150 0.74 7.03 -17.13
CA SER A 150 0.46 7.91 -15.99
C SER A 150 -1.04 8.21 -15.82
N ALA A 151 -1.77 8.42 -16.93
CA ALA A 151 -3.21 8.66 -16.91
C ALA A 151 -4.01 7.43 -16.50
N SER A 152 -3.68 6.25 -17.06
CA SER A 152 -4.38 5.02 -16.71
C SER A 152 -4.09 4.52 -15.29
N LEU A 153 -2.91 4.84 -14.73
CA LEU A 153 -2.60 4.55 -13.33
C LEU A 153 -3.47 5.38 -12.39
N ARG A 154 -3.57 6.69 -12.63
CA ARG A 154 -4.50 7.55 -11.89
C ARG A 154 -5.95 7.06 -11.99
N ALA A 155 -6.40 6.77 -13.21
CA ALA A 155 -7.76 6.27 -13.45
C ALA A 155 -8.02 4.91 -12.76
N THR A 156 -6.99 4.06 -12.67
CA THR A 156 -7.06 2.80 -11.92
C THR A 156 -7.26 3.07 -10.44
N LEU A 157 -6.45 3.94 -9.83
CA LEU A 157 -6.57 4.27 -8.41
C LEU A 157 -7.92 4.92 -8.09
N THR A 158 -8.37 5.88 -8.90
CA THR A 158 -9.72 6.47 -8.76
C THR A 158 -10.80 5.41 -8.90
N GLY A 159 -10.67 4.49 -9.87
CA GLY A 159 -11.61 3.38 -10.05
C GLY A 159 -11.66 2.42 -8.86
N LEU A 160 -10.52 2.16 -8.20
CA LEU A 160 -10.47 1.38 -6.96
C LEU A 160 -11.19 2.13 -5.83
N MET A 161 -10.95 3.42 -5.66
CA MET A 161 -11.66 4.26 -4.68
C MET A 161 -13.17 4.25 -4.95
N THR A 162 -13.60 4.42 -6.20
CA THR A 162 -15.02 4.31 -6.58
C THR A 162 -15.60 2.93 -6.35
N THR A 163 -14.79 1.86 -6.43
CA THR A 163 -15.28 0.49 -6.19
C THR A 163 -15.47 0.25 -4.69
N PHE A 164 -14.46 0.57 -3.87
CA PHE A 164 -14.46 0.23 -2.44
C PHE A 164 -14.99 1.33 -1.51
N HIS A 165 -15.31 2.49 -2.07
CA HIS A 165 -15.91 3.63 -1.38
C HIS A 165 -15.22 4.00 -0.06
N PRO A 166 -13.88 4.15 0.02
CA PRO A 166 -13.23 4.50 1.27
C PRO A 166 -13.67 5.88 1.77
N GLY A 167 -13.97 6.00 3.06
CA GLY A 167 -14.11 7.29 3.74
C GLY A 167 -12.78 7.82 4.28
N VAL A 168 -11.73 6.99 4.28
CA VAL A 168 -10.35 7.39 4.56
C VAL A 168 -9.44 6.78 3.51
N VAL A 169 -8.66 7.60 2.82
CA VAL A 169 -7.58 7.19 1.92
C VAL A 169 -6.25 7.52 2.59
N ARG A 170 -5.39 6.51 2.77
CA ARG A 170 -4.06 6.68 3.35
C ARG A 170 -2.98 6.37 2.33
N THR A 171 -1.85 7.04 2.45
CA THR A 171 -0.64 6.76 1.68
C THR A 171 0.59 7.26 2.46
N LEU A 172 1.79 7.06 1.92
CA LEU A 172 3.00 7.70 2.44
C LEU A 172 3.07 9.19 2.07
N ASP A 173 4.25 9.79 2.12
CA ASP A 173 4.41 11.24 2.05
C ASP A 173 4.14 11.81 0.64
N TYR A 174 2.96 12.43 0.50
CA TYR A 174 2.55 13.15 -0.71
C TYR A 174 2.85 14.65 -0.65
N THR A 175 3.51 15.12 0.40
CA THR A 175 3.68 16.54 0.74
C THR A 175 5.10 17.03 0.50
N ASP A 176 6.09 16.26 0.96
CA ASP A 176 7.51 16.55 0.81
C ASP A 176 7.99 16.08 -0.58
N PRO A 177 9.01 16.73 -1.18
CA PRO A 177 9.59 16.32 -2.45
C PRO A 177 10.46 15.06 -2.30
N THR A 178 10.62 14.31 -3.38
CA THR A 178 11.62 13.22 -3.45
C THR A 178 13.03 13.72 -3.15
N GLY A 179 13.89 12.84 -2.63
CA GLY A 179 15.33 13.13 -2.41
C GLY A 179 15.65 13.58 -0.99
N ASP A 180 14.68 13.49 -0.07
CA ASP A 180 14.79 13.76 1.36
C ASP A 180 15.39 12.57 2.16
N GLY A 181 15.67 11.45 1.48
CA GLY A 181 16.15 10.21 2.07
C GLY A 181 15.10 9.11 2.17
N ASP A 182 13.86 9.35 1.73
CA ASP A 182 12.86 8.32 1.53
C ASP A 182 13.01 7.60 0.17
N HIS A 183 12.34 6.46 0.02
CA HIS A 183 12.31 5.74 -1.24
C HIS A 183 11.51 6.51 -2.30
N THR A 184 12.00 6.56 -3.54
CA THR A 184 11.30 7.33 -4.59
C THR A 184 9.96 6.72 -5.00
N ASP A 185 9.81 5.40 -4.89
CA ASP A 185 8.49 4.78 -5.10
C ASP A 185 7.48 5.25 -4.05
N HIS A 186 7.86 5.45 -2.78
CA HIS A 186 6.95 5.93 -1.73
C HIS A 186 6.30 7.25 -2.13
N HIS A 187 7.11 8.23 -2.53
CA HIS A 187 6.62 9.52 -2.99
C HIS A 187 5.81 9.42 -4.27
N ASN A 188 6.26 8.68 -5.29
CA ASN A 188 5.51 8.58 -6.54
C ASN A 188 4.12 7.96 -6.31
N VAL A 189 4.04 6.89 -5.51
CA VAL A 189 2.76 6.30 -5.11
C VAL A 189 1.91 7.29 -4.34
N ALA A 190 2.49 8.03 -3.40
CA ALA A 190 1.77 9.02 -2.62
C ALA A 190 1.23 10.17 -3.48
N TYR A 191 2.01 10.65 -4.45
CA TYR A 191 1.54 11.65 -5.40
C TYR A 191 0.43 11.11 -6.31
N TYR A 192 0.58 9.91 -6.85
CA TYR A 192 -0.48 9.28 -7.67
C TYR A 192 -1.77 9.09 -6.88
N THR A 193 -1.67 8.68 -5.61
CA THR A 193 -2.81 8.53 -4.71
C THR A 193 -3.46 9.87 -4.42
N TYR A 194 -2.67 10.89 -4.10
CA TYR A 194 -3.18 12.24 -3.86
C TYR A 194 -3.81 12.87 -5.10
N GLU A 195 -3.27 12.61 -6.29
CA GLU A 195 -3.88 13.02 -7.57
C GLU A 195 -5.20 12.27 -7.83
N ALA A 196 -5.24 10.96 -7.58
CA ALA A 196 -6.42 10.13 -7.80
C ALA A 196 -7.58 10.44 -6.84
N GLN A 197 -7.30 10.72 -5.56
CA GLN A 197 -8.34 11.05 -4.58
C GLN A 197 -9.04 12.37 -4.91
N ARG A 198 -8.36 13.32 -5.57
CA ARG A 198 -9.02 14.57 -6.04
C ARG A 198 -10.08 14.31 -7.12
N ALA A 199 -9.99 13.20 -7.83
CA ALA A 199 -10.99 12.77 -8.82
C ALA A 199 -12.05 11.84 -8.22
N TYR A 200 -11.89 11.42 -6.97
CA TYR A 200 -12.86 10.60 -6.25
C TYR A 200 -13.88 11.51 -5.54
N THR A 201 -15.15 11.40 -5.93
CA THR A 201 -16.20 12.37 -5.61
C THR A 201 -17.03 12.04 -4.38
N VAL A 202 -16.71 10.97 -3.66
CA VAL A 202 -17.41 10.60 -2.41
C VAL A 202 -16.71 11.28 -1.23
N PRO A 203 -17.43 11.80 -0.23
CA PRO A 203 -16.81 12.45 0.93
C PRO A 203 -15.83 11.52 1.66
N HIS A 204 -14.60 11.97 1.83
CA HIS A 204 -13.53 11.20 2.46
C HIS A 204 -12.49 12.10 3.11
N ARG A 205 -11.61 11.50 3.92
CA ARG A 205 -10.36 12.11 4.40
C ARG A 205 -9.16 11.52 3.65
N VAL A 206 -8.11 12.32 3.49
CA VAL A 206 -6.81 11.86 3.04
C VAL A 206 -5.80 12.01 4.17
N GLU A 207 -4.99 10.97 4.40
CA GLU A 207 -3.96 10.93 5.45
C GLU A 207 -2.64 10.47 4.85
N GLY A 208 -1.56 11.21 5.11
CA GLY A 208 -0.22 10.87 4.65
C GLY A 208 0.65 10.45 5.83
N PHE A 209 1.62 9.57 5.59
CA PHE A 209 2.57 9.11 6.62
C PHE A 209 4.02 9.18 6.12
N ARG A 210 4.95 9.51 7.03
CA ARG A 210 6.38 9.50 6.71
C ARG A 210 6.87 8.06 6.49
N GLY A 211 7.68 7.85 5.46
CA GLY A 211 8.43 6.60 5.26
C GLY A 211 9.77 6.63 6.01
N TYR A 212 10.88 6.32 5.33
CA TYR A 212 12.19 6.13 5.97
C TYR A 212 12.66 7.28 6.88
N PRO A 213 12.45 8.59 6.53
CA PRO A 213 12.91 9.71 7.35
C PRO A 213 12.39 9.68 8.79
N MET A 214 11.27 9.01 9.07
CA MET A 214 10.74 8.89 10.43
C MET A 214 11.71 8.19 11.40
N GLY A 215 12.65 7.38 10.91
CA GLY A 215 13.67 6.72 11.74
C GLY A 215 14.54 7.71 12.53
N ARG A 216 14.58 8.98 12.13
CA ARG A 216 15.32 10.07 12.79
C ARG A 216 14.50 10.80 13.87
N LEU A 217 13.20 10.55 13.94
CA LEU A 217 12.31 11.17 14.92
C LEU A 217 12.32 10.38 16.24
N PRO A 218 11.82 10.93 17.35
CA PRO A 218 11.61 10.15 18.58
C PRO A 218 10.67 8.95 18.37
N ALA A 219 10.69 7.96 19.25
CA ALA A 219 9.61 6.96 19.28
C ALA A 219 8.32 7.65 19.76
N ASN A 220 7.19 7.36 19.12
CA ASN A 220 5.91 8.02 19.42
C ASN A 220 4.76 7.05 19.70
N GLN A 221 5.08 5.77 19.91
CA GLN A 221 4.10 4.72 20.17
C GLN A 221 4.31 4.08 21.54
N PRO A 222 3.23 3.62 22.20
CA PRO A 222 3.34 2.78 23.38
C PRO A 222 3.99 1.44 23.05
N GLU A 223 4.75 0.87 23.99
CA GLU A 223 5.44 -0.41 23.83
C GLU A 223 4.50 -1.57 23.44
N ALA A 224 3.27 -1.57 23.93
CA ALA A 224 2.28 -2.57 23.55
C ALA A 224 1.89 -2.49 22.05
N VAL A 225 1.93 -1.29 21.45
CA VAL A 225 1.72 -1.11 20.01
C VAL A 225 2.96 -1.58 19.25
N ASP A 226 4.16 -1.20 19.69
CA ASP A 226 5.44 -1.66 19.11
C ASP A 226 5.51 -3.20 19.07
N ALA A 227 5.12 -3.87 20.15
CA ALA A 227 5.13 -5.32 20.26
C ALA A 227 4.15 -6.00 19.29
N ARG A 228 2.92 -5.47 19.16
CA ARG A 228 1.94 -5.97 18.18
C ARG A 228 2.40 -5.73 16.74
N LYS A 229 2.97 -4.54 16.47
CA LYS A 229 3.51 -4.19 15.17
C LYS A 229 4.66 -5.12 14.77
N LEU A 230 5.59 -5.38 15.69
CA LEU A 230 6.67 -6.34 15.49
C LEU A 230 6.14 -7.76 15.25
N ALA A 231 5.15 -8.22 16.02
CA ALA A 231 4.58 -9.56 15.82
C ALA A 231 3.93 -9.70 14.43
N THR A 232 3.16 -8.69 14.00
CA THR A 232 2.57 -8.64 12.65
C THR A 232 3.65 -8.59 11.57
N PHE A 233 4.68 -7.77 11.75
CA PHE A 233 5.79 -7.67 10.80
C PHE A 233 6.60 -8.98 10.71
N LEU A 234 6.74 -9.73 11.81
CA LEU A 234 7.42 -11.02 11.78
C LEU A 234 6.63 -12.10 11.01
N ALA A 235 5.31 -12.01 10.97
CA ALA A 235 4.50 -12.85 10.09
C ALA A 235 4.78 -12.54 8.61
N TYR A 236 4.98 -11.27 8.26
CA TYR A 236 5.47 -10.88 6.94
C TYR A 236 6.90 -11.36 6.68
N ALA A 237 7.81 -11.13 7.63
CA ALA A 237 9.24 -11.40 7.48
C ALA A 237 9.57 -12.86 7.17
N ALA A 238 8.75 -13.80 7.64
CA ALA A 238 8.88 -15.23 7.33
C ALA A 238 8.83 -15.54 5.82
N HIS A 239 8.32 -14.61 4.99
CA HIS A 239 8.21 -14.74 3.54
C HIS A 239 9.14 -13.80 2.76
N ASP A 240 9.92 -12.95 3.45
CA ASP A 240 10.85 -12.01 2.84
C ASP A 240 12.23 -12.14 3.47
N SER A 241 13.14 -12.82 2.78
CA SER A 241 14.51 -13.05 3.27
C SER A 241 15.37 -11.79 3.36
N HIS A 242 14.93 -10.65 2.82
CA HIS A 242 15.68 -9.39 2.82
C HIS A 242 15.39 -8.49 4.03
N VAL A 243 14.47 -8.90 4.90
CA VAL A 243 14.15 -8.18 6.14
C VAL A 243 14.66 -8.93 7.37
N CYS A 244 14.61 -8.27 8.54
CA CYS A 244 14.99 -8.90 9.80
C CYS A 244 14.08 -10.09 10.14
N GLN A 245 14.67 -11.21 10.56
CA GLN A 245 13.98 -12.51 10.66
C GLN A 245 13.55 -12.92 12.06
N SER A 246 13.86 -12.12 13.09
CA SER A 246 13.49 -12.42 14.47
C SER A 246 13.27 -11.14 15.27
N ALA A 247 12.55 -11.24 16.38
CA ALA A 247 12.30 -10.10 17.26
C ALA A 247 13.60 -9.44 17.74
N ALA A 248 14.63 -10.22 18.05
CA ALA A 248 15.95 -9.70 18.42
C ALA A 248 16.62 -9.00 17.23
N ALA A 249 16.70 -9.67 16.08
CA ALA A 249 17.31 -9.11 14.88
C ALA A 249 16.61 -7.82 14.41
N CYS A 250 15.29 -7.74 14.50
CA CYS A 250 14.55 -6.54 14.16
C CYS A 250 14.80 -5.39 15.12
N ARG A 251 14.94 -5.66 16.42
CA ARG A 251 15.28 -4.63 17.40
C ARG A 251 16.71 -4.11 17.24
N ASP A 252 17.64 -4.98 16.85
CA ASP A 252 19.06 -4.64 16.66
C ASP A 252 19.33 -3.96 15.30
N ASP A 253 18.48 -4.21 14.28
CA ASP A 253 18.57 -3.50 13.00
C ASP A 253 18.21 -2.02 13.17
N ARG A 254 19.13 -1.14 12.78
CA ARG A 254 18.99 0.32 12.93
C ARG A 254 17.77 0.88 12.19
N ARG A 255 17.34 0.26 11.09
CA ARG A 255 16.16 0.65 10.32
C ARG A 255 14.91 0.10 10.98
N TYR A 256 14.76 -1.22 11.05
CA TYR A 256 13.53 -1.85 11.54
C TYR A 256 13.27 -1.55 13.02
N GLY A 257 14.30 -1.56 13.86
CA GLY A 257 14.20 -1.20 15.27
C GLY A 257 13.75 0.25 15.46
N SER A 258 14.01 1.11 14.48
CA SER A 258 13.49 2.48 14.46
C SER A 258 12.05 2.56 13.94
N TRP A 259 11.74 1.95 12.79
CA TRP A 259 10.43 2.07 12.13
C TRP A 259 9.32 1.38 12.91
N LEU A 260 9.61 0.23 13.55
CA LEU A 260 8.63 -0.54 14.32
C LEU A 260 8.14 0.16 15.60
N ARG A 261 8.74 1.29 15.98
CA ARG A 261 8.40 2.05 17.20
C ARG A 261 7.72 3.40 16.93
N ARG A 262 7.33 3.61 15.66
CA ARG A 262 6.95 4.91 15.13
C ARG A 262 5.82 4.78 14.12
N THR A 263 4.98 5.80 14.05
CA THR A 263 4.08 6.10 12.91
C THR A 263 3.87 7.61 12.94
N TYR A 264 4.32 8.31 11.91
CA TYR A 264 4.28 9.77 11.87
C TYR A 264 3.42 10.24 10.71
N PRO A 265 2.27 10.90 10.97
CA PRO A 265 1.52 11.54 9.90
C PRO A 265 2.31 12.72 9.32
N VAL A 266 2.04 13.06 8.07
CA VAL A 266 2.46 14.31 7.44
C VAL A 266 1.29 15.28 7.37
N SER A 267 1.59 16.58 7.47
CA SER A 267 0.60 17.64 7.32
C SER A 267 0.45 17.98 5.85
N GLY A 268 -0.59 17.46 5.21
CA GLY A 268 -0.91 17.76 3.82
C GLY A 268 -2.20 18.56 3.67
N PRO A 269 -2.47 19.12 2.47
CA PRO A 269 -3.78 19.66 2.18
C PRO A 269 -4.86 18.59 2.39
N PRO A 270 -6.04 18.97 2.92
CA PRO A 270 -7.13 18.03 3.08
C PRO A 270 -7.68 17.57 1.72
N ALA A 271 -8.50 16.52 1.74
CA ALA A 271 -9.28 16.14 0.57
C ALA A 271 -10.17 17.33 0.14
N PRO A 272 -10.36 17.56 -1.17
CA PRO A 272 -11.28 18.60 -1.63
C PRO A 272 -12.67 18.40 -1.02
N ALA A 273 -13.35 19.49 -0.67
CA ALA A 273 -14.76 19.42 -0.33
C ALA A 273 -15.52 18.87 -1.54
N VAL A 274 -16.35 17.85 -1.32
CA VAL A 274 -17.27 17.38 -2.35
C VAL A 274 -18.34 18.47 -2.48
N GLU A 275 -18.33 19.20 -3.60
CA GLU A 275 -19.42 20.11 -3.91
C GLU A 275 -20.70 19.27 -4.01
N SER A 276 -21.65 19.54 -3.12
CA SER A 276 -22.98 18.96 -3.21
C SER A 276 -23.66 19.62 -4.40
N GLY A 277 -23.67 18.92 -5.54
CA GLY A 277 -24.49 19.29 -6.68
C GLY A 277 -25.94 19.43 -6.21
N THR A 278 -26.51 20.60 -6.45
CA THR A 278 -27.94 20.89 -6.26
C THR A 278 -28.73 20.42 -7.46
#